data_AF-A0A838MMH9-F1
#
_entry.id   AF-A0A838MMH9-F1
#
_cell.length_a   1.000
_cell.length_b   1.000
_cell.length_c   1.000
_cell.angle_alpha   90.00
_cell.angle_beta   90.00
_cell.angle_gamma   90.00
#
_symmetry.space_group_name_H-M   'P 1'
#
loop_
_entity.id
_entity.type
_entity.pdbx_description
1 polymer ?
#
loop_
_entity_poly.entity_id
_entity_poly.type
_entity_poly.pdbx_seq_one_letter_code
_entity_poly.pdbx_strand_id
1 'polypeptide(L)'
;MFPNSQYSRVRSSRLLSRGALALALALALGTAGGGSMLSAPAMAKDAAPELSAGFRAIAAPLQKELEEAKKKQGDAATVAAVKAKVEAGLTAAQTPDDKFFAGNFAIQGSMLDNDTALQRRGLESVIGSGKLPAADVGKYNYYLGANAYSAKDFATARKAFGAAVAAGFRENDVEALLAESYFTDNQAAQGLDVLMKSIEARTAAGTAAPEAWYRRGLGVAYNAKLLDQAGRYSNALVAAYPSTQNWSGAISVVRTVGNFQPQEMLDLLRLMARTKSFSEGSEYLDYAQVADARRLPGEVVKLLDQGIAAGKIKAADNFVSESKGIANSRIASDKASLPGLER
;
A
#
# COMPACT_ATOMS: atom_id res chain seq x y z
N MET A 1 3.74 -21.99 -22.16
CA MET A 1 4.85 -21.13 -22.60
C MET A 1 4.22 -19.79 -23.00
N PHE A 2 4.08 -18.87 -22.05
CA PHE A 2 3.37 -17.60 -22.26
C PHE A 2 4.29 -16.60 -22.96
N PRO A 3 3.82 -15.79 -23.92
CA PRO A 3 4.66 -14.81 -24.58
C PRO A 3 5.01 -13.68 -23.60
N ASN A 4 6.29 -13.57 -23.30
CA ASN A 4 6.93 -12.37 -22.78
C ASN A 4 6.61 -11.18 -23.71
N SER A 5 5.84 -10.19 -23.26
CA SER A 5 6.07 -8.76 -23.54
C SER A 5 4.93 -7.88 -22.99
N GLN A 6 5.31 -6.72 -22.44
CA GLN A 6 4.50 -5.54 -22.09
C GLN A 6 4.00 -5.34 -20.64
N TYR A 7 4.35 -6.19 -19.67
CA TYR A 7 4.28 -5.81 -18.24
C TYR A 7 5.66 -5.50 -17.68
N SER A 8 6.34 -4.52 -18.26
CA SER A 8 7.60 -4.00 -17.72
C SER A 8 7.77 -2.55 -18.15
N ARG A 9 7.20 -1.66 -17.34
CA ARG A 9 7.69 -0.32 -16.96
C ARG A 9 6.55 0.47 -16.31
N VAL A 10 5.93 -0.10 -15.28
CA VAL A 10 5.52 0.78 -14.17
C VAL A 10 6.84 1.20 -13.57
N ARG A 11 7.27 2.44 -13.84
CA ARG A 11 8.39 3.04 -13.11
C ARG A 11 8.09 2.80 -11.64
N SER A 12 8.87 1.96 -10.98
CA SER A 12 8.91 1.87 -9.53
C SER A 12 9.03 3.31 -9.05
N SER A 13 7.91 3.89 -8.61
CA SER A 13 7.91 5.16 -7.92
C SER A 13 8.93 4.97 -6.82
N ARG A 14 9.99 5.77 -6.85
CA ARG A 14 11.13 5.69 -5.93
C ARG A 14 10.57 5.61 -4.51
N LEU A 15 10.43 4.39 -4.00
CA LEU A 15 10.04 4.10 -2.63
C LEU A 15 11.23 4.61 -1.82
N LEU A 16 11.04 5.81 -1.28
CA LEU A 16 11.83 6.46 -0.25
C LEU A 16 13.32 6.14 -0.36
N SER A 17 14.06 6.90 -1.18
CA SER A 17 15.51 6.87 -1.08
C SER A 17 15.89 7.22 0.36
N ARG A 18 16.81 6.46 0.96
CA ARG A 18 17.20 6.58 2.38
C ARG A 18 17.59 8.02 2.78
N GLY A 19 18.06 8.83 1.82
CA GLY A 19 18.37 10.25 2.03
C GLY A 19 17.16 11.20 2.05
N ALA A 20 16.02 10.84 1.42
CA ALA A 20 14.82 11.69 1.41
C ALA A 20 14.10 11.73 2.77
N LEU A 21 14.19 10.65 3.56
CA LEU A 21 13.56 10.56 4.87
C LEU A 21 14.28 11.44 5.92
N ALA A 22 15.61 11.57 5.83
CA ALA A 22 16.41 12.43 6.72
C ALA A 22 16.18 13.93 6.45
N LEU A 23 15.99 14.31 5.19
CA LEU A 23 15.84 15.72 4.79
C LEU A 23 14.47 16.31 5.17
N ALA A 24 13.39 15.52 5.13
CA ALA A 24 12.03 15.99 5.44
C ALA A 24 11.80 16.34 6.93
N LEU A 25 12.56 15.73 7.84
CA LEU A 25 12.49 16.03 9.28
C LEU A 25 13.29 17.30 9.63
N ALA A 26 14.39 17.59 8.91
CA ALA A 26 15.20 18.80 9.08
C ALA A 26 14.44 20.10 8.71
N LEU A 27 13.56 20.04 7.69
CA LEU A 27 12.76 21.19 7.25
C LEU A 27 11.66 21.61 8.26
N ALA A 28 11.17 20.68 9.08
CA ALA A 28 10.17 20.99 10.10
C ALA A 28 10.77 21.51 11.42
N LEU A 29 12.06 21.28 11.64
CA LEU A 29 12.81 21.80 12.79
C LEU A 29 13.51 23.13 12.49
N GLY A 30 13.44 23.63 11.25
CA GLY A 30 14.28 24.73 10.77
C GLY A 30 13.55 25.76 9.92
N THR A 31 12.52 26.44 10.44
CA THR A 31 12.03 27.73 9.89
C THR A 31 11.51 28.69 10.97
N ALA A 32 12.20 28.79 12.10
CA ALA A 32 12.14 29.98 12.95
C ALA A 32 13.58 30.40 13.26
N GLY A 33 13.99 31.55 12.75
CA GLY A 33 15.38 31.99 12.75
C GLY A 33 16.03 32.05 14.15
N GLY A 34 17.30 31.66 14.22
CA GLY A 34 18.26 32.16 15.22
C GLY A 34 17.93 32.04 16.70
N GLY A 35 16.99 31.17 17.11
CA GLY A 35 16.62 30.95 18.50
C GLY A 35 17.21 29.66 19.07
N SER A 36 17.73 29.70 20.30
CA SER A 36 18.12 28.52 21.06
C SER A 36 16.96 27.53 21.16
N MET A 37 17.19 26.21 20.94
CA MET A 37 16.16 25.18 21.15
C MET A 37 15.58 25.15 22.58
N LEU A 38 16.23 25.80 23.55
CA LEU A 38 15.71 25.99 24.91
C LEU A 38 14.46 26.89 24.97
N SER A 39 14.10 27.57 23.88
CA SER A 39 12.80 28.20 23.70
C SER A 39 12.03 27.45 22.61
N ALA A 40 11.34 26.37 22.99
CA ALA A 40 10.52 25.57 22.09
C ALA A 40 9.45 26.44 21.38
N PRO A 41 9.14 26.23 20.09
CA PRO A 41 7.99 26.86 19.47
C PRO A 41 6.71 26.20 20.03
N ALA A 42 5.83 27.02 20.61
CA ALA A 42 4.47 26.68 21.00
C ALA A 42 4.27 25.58 22.07
N MET A 43 5.18 25.45 23.03
CA MET A 43 4.81 24.92 24.35
C MET A 43 3.98 26.00 25.06
N ALA A 44 2.84 25.62 25.66
CA ALA A 44 1.94 26.54 26.35
C ALA A 44 2.70 27.50 27.28
N LYS A 45 2.28 28.76 27.28
CA LYS A 45 3.05 29.96 27.65
C LYS A 45 3.53 30.07 29.12
N ASP A 46 3.42 29.05 29.97
CA ASP A 46 3.46 29.24 31.44
C ASP A 46 4.38 28.30 32.26
N ALA A 47 5.28 27.51 31.67
CA ALA A 47 6.29 26.78 32.46
C ALA A 47 7.63 26.64 31.75
N ALA A 48 8.72 27.01 32.44
CA ALA A 48 10.08 26.71 32.00
C ALA A 48 10.29 25.17 31.96
N PRO A 49 11.05 24.64 30.98
CA PRO A 49 11.26 23.20 30.85
C PRO A 49 11.93 22.61 32.10
N GLU A 50 11.35 21.52 32.61
CA GLU A 50 11.83 20.85 33.83
C GLU A 50 12.93 19.84 33.48
N LEU A 51 14.14 20.36 33.32
CA LEU A 51 15.33 19.53 33.04
C LEU A 51 15.96 18.99 34.32
N SER A 52 16.35 17.72 34.32
CA SER A 52 17.15 17.15 35.39
C SER A 52 18.53 17.81 35.44
N ALA A 53 19.15 17.87 36.62
CA ALA A 53 20.47 18.48 36.79
C ALA A 53 21.54 17.78 35.91
N GLY A 54 21.47 16.45 35.80
CA GLY A 54 22.37 15.65 34.98
C GLY A 54 22.22 15.96 33.48
N PHE A 55 21.00 16.05 32.98
CA PHE A 55 20.76 16.38 31.58
C PHE A 55 21.09 17.85 31.25
N ARG A 56 20.77 18.79 32.13
CA ARG A 56 21.05 20.22 31.93
C ARG A 56 22.55 20.50 31.74
N ALA A 57 23.40 19.77 32.47
CA ALA A 57 24.86 19.88 32.33
C ALA A 57 25.37 19.44 30.94
N ILE A 58 24.64 18.55 30.26
CA ILE A 58 24.99 17.99 28.94
C ILE A 58 24.36 18.81 27.80
N ALA A 59 23.12 19.27 27.97
CA ALA A 59 22.32 19.86 26.90
C ALA A 59 22.94 21.14 26.29
N ALA A 60 23.41 22.06 27.13
CA ALA A 60 23.98 23.33 26.68
C ALA A 60 25.27 23.18 25.85
N PRO A 61 26.29 22.40 26.29
CA PRO A 61 27.47 22.15 25.45
C PRO A 61 27.13 21.33 24.20
N LEU A 62 26.26 20.32 24.32
CA LEU A 62 25.87 19.48 23.19
C LEU A 62 25.23 20.27 22.05
N GLN A 63 24.37 21.25 22.37
CA GLN A 63 23.75 22.08 21.34
C GLN A 63 24.79 22.85 20.51
N LYS A 64 25.79 23.45 21.16
CA LYS A 64 26.85 24.19 20.46
C LYS A 64 27.68 23.27 19.55
N GLU A 65 28.04 22.11 20.06
CA GLU A 65 28.86 21.15 19.32
C GLU A 65 28.13 20.52 18.13
N LEU A 66 26.81 20.27 18.24
CA LEU A 66 25.98 19.86 17.12
C LEU A 66 25.97 20.91 16.00
N GLU A 67 25.83 22.20 16.34
CA GLU A 67 25.87 23.28 15.36
C GLU A 67 27.23 23.43 14.69
N GLU A 68 28.32 23.24 15.44
CA GLU A 68 29.67 23.25 14.88
C GLU A 68 29.93 22.04 13.96
N ALA A 69 29.48 20.85 14.35
CA ALA A 69 29.62 19.63 13.56
C ALA A 69 28.86 19.72 12.23
N LYS A 70 27.66 20.32 12.22
CA LYS A 70 26.88 20.57 10.99
C LYS A 70 27.65 21.48 10.01
N LYS A 71 28.32 22.53 10.50
CA LYS A 71 29.03 23.51 9.67
C LYS A 71 30.30 22.93 9.02
N LYS A 72 31.01 22.05 9.73
CA LYS A 72 32.32 21.54 9.29
C LYS A 72 32.25 20.36 8.31
N GLN A 73 31.05 19.90 7.93
CA GLN A 73 30.86 18.67 7.14
C GLN A 73 31.71 17.50 7.65
N GLY A 74 31.71 17.32 8.98
CA GLY A 74 32.08 16.07 9.64
C GLY A 74 33.49 15.54 9.36
N ASP A 75 34.48 16.07 10.08
CA ASP A 75 35.60 15.18 10.44
C ASP A 75 35.04 14.05 11.33
N ALA A 76 35.50 12.82 11.10
CA ALA A 76 34.96 11.63 11.77
C ALA A 76 35.13 11.66 13.30
N ALA A 77 36.19 12.29 13.81
CA ALA A 77 36.43 12.43 15.25
C ALA A 77 35.45 13.43 15.88
N THR A 78 35.15 14.56 15.22
CA THR A 78 34.12 15.51 15.68
C THR A 78 32.75 14.85 15.69
N VAL A 79 32.38 14.09 14.64
CA VAL A 79 31.09 13.36 14.61
C VAL A 79 31.02 12.34 15.73
N ALA A 80 32.08 11.55 15.93
CA ALA A 80 32.13 10.55 17.01
C ALA A 80 32.00 11.19 18.41
N ALA A 81 32.70 12.31 18.65
CA ALA A 81 32.64 13.04 19.92
C ALA A 81 31.24 13.59 20.22
N VAL A 82 30.58 14.17 19.21
CA VAL A 82 29.20 14.66 19.34
C VAL A 82 28.25 13.51 19.62
N LYS A 83 28.36 12.39 18.89
CA LYS A 83 27.51 11.22 19.11
C LYS A 83 27.67 10.63 20.51
N ALA A 84 28.89 10.56 21.05
CA ALA A 84 29.11 10.11 22.42
C ALA A 84 28.38 10.99 23.46
N LYS A 85 28.34 12.31 23.24
CA LYS A 85 27.59 13.23 24.11
C LYS A 85 26.07 13.15 23.94
N VAL A 86 25.60 12.94 22.72
CA VAL A 86 24.19 12.62 22.45
C VAL A 86 23.76 11.37 23.23
N GLU A 87 24.57 10.33 23.19
CA GLU A 87 24.32 9.06 23.90
C GLU A 87 24.31 9.24 25.42
N ALA A 88 25.25 10.00 25.96
CA ALA A 88 25.26 10.38 27.36
C ALA A 88 23.99 11.17 27.73
N GLY A 89 23.55 12.09 26.86
CA GLY A 89 22.31 12.85 27.04
C GLY A 89 21.06 11.97 27.06
N LEU A 90 20.93 11.02 26.13
CA LEU A 90 19.84 10.04 26.12
C LEU A 90 19.83 9.18 27.39
N THR A 91 21.00 8.79 27.89
CA THR A 91 21.13 7.97 29.10
C THR A 91 20.81 8.76 30.37
N ALA A 92 21.18 10.04 30.41
CA ALA A 92 20.91 10.93 31.54
C ALA A 92 19.45 11.44 31.58
N ALA A 93 18.67 11.24 30.51
CA ALA A 93 17.31 11.75 30.41
C ALA A 93 16.34 11.02 31.34
N GLN A 94 15.78 11.73 32.31
CA GLN A 94 14.86 11.16 33.31
C GLN A 94 13.46 11.73 33.18
N THR A 95 13.35 13.05 33.02
CA THR A 95 12.05 13.74 32.94
C THR A 95 11.45 13.66 31.53
N PRO A 96 10.14 13.90 31.38
CA PRO A 96 9.54 14.10 30.06
C PRO A 96 10.24 15.17 29.22
N ASP A 97 10.62 16.31 29.80
CA ASP A 97 11.33 17.36 29.07
C ASP A 97 12.74 16.91 28.68
N ASP A 98 13.48 16.21 29.56
CA ASP A 98 14.78 15.63 29.21
C ASP A 98 14.66 14.71 27.99
N LYS A 99 13.69 13.79 27.99
CA LYS A 99 13.47 12.84 26.89
C LYS A 99 13.14 13.54 25.58
N PHE A 100 12.37 14.62 25.65
CA PHE A 100 12.04 15.44 24.49
C PHE A 100 13.30 16.08 23.89
N PHE A 101 14.12 16.76 24.71
CA PHE A 101 15.33 17.42 24.21
C PHE A 101 16.42 16.43 23.82
N ALA A 102 16.67 15.40 24.63
CA ALA A 102 17.64 14.34 24.32
C ALA A 102 17.29 13.63 23.02
N GLY A 103 16.00 13.34 22.80
CA GLY A 103 15.52 12.71 21.58
C GLY A 103 15.74 13.60 20.34
N ASN A 104 15.49 14.91 20.45
CA ASN A 104 15.76 15.87 19.38
C ASN A 104 17.26 16.00 19.08
N PHE A 105 18.12 16.00 20.10
CA PHE A 105 19.57 15.94 19.89
C PHE A 105 20.01 14.65 19.21
N ALA A 106 19.40 13.51 19.54
CA ALA A 106 19.67 12.24 18.88
C ALA A 106 19.25 12.22 17.41
N ILE A 107 18.08 12.78 17.09
CA ILE A 107 17.66 12.97 15.70
C ILE A 107 18.67 13.84 14.95
N GLN A 108 19.13 14.95 15.53
CA GLN A 108 20.12 15.81 14.89
C GLN A 108 21.50 15.17 14.73
N GLY A 109 21.97 14.47 15.77
CA GLY A 109 23.22 13.71 15.73
C GLY A 109 23.18 12.61 14.67
N SER A 110 22.04 11.94 14.52
CA SER A 110 21.87 10.90 13.50
C SER A 110 22.00 11.40 12.06
N MET A 111 21.73 12.69 11.80
CA MET A 111 21.84 13.27 10.47
C MET A 111 23.29 13.57 10.06
N LEU A 112 24.24 13.58 11.01
CA LEU A 112 25.65 13.85 10.71
C LEU A 112 26.30 12.74 9.89
N ASP A 113 25.89 11.49 10.11
CA ASP A 113 26.42 10.30 9.45
C ASP A 113 25.34 9.32 8.95
N ASN A 114 24.06 9.73 9.00
CA ASN A 114 22.89 8.91 8.66
C ASN A 114 22.73 7.67 9.56
N ASP A 115 23.05 7.78 10.86
CA ASP A 115 22.85 6.71 11.83
C ASP A 115 21.37 6.44 12.13
N THR A 116 20.81 5.46 11.40
CA THR A 116 19.41 5.07 11.56
C THR A 116 19.06 4.51 12.94
N ALA A 117 20.02 3.93 13.68
CA ALA A 117 19.76 3.39 15.01
C ALA A 117 19.64 4.52 16.04
N LEU A 118 20.54 5.51 15.95
CA LEU A 118 20.45 6.72 16.77
C LEU A 118 19.19 7.53 16.44
N GLN A 119 18.82 7.62 15.15
CA GLN A 119 17.58 8.26 14.72
C GLN A 119 16.36 7.60 15.37
N ARG A 120 16.30 6.26 15.39
CA ARG A 120 15.21 5.52 16.03
C ARG A 120 15.08 5.86 17.50
N ARG A 121 16.19 5.75 18.25
CA ARG A 121 16.20 6.05 19.69
C ARG A 121 15.79 7.49 19.97
N GLY A 122 16.19 8.42 19.10
CA GLY A 122 15.72 9.80 19.15
C GLY A 122 14.21 9.91 18.99
N LEU A 123 13.63 9.30 17.95
CA LEU A 123 12.19 9.27 17.71
C LEU A 123 11.42 8.62 18.87
N GLU A 124 11.88 7.48 19.38
CA GLU A 124 11.29 6.80 20.54
C GLU A 124 11.33 7.67 21.79
N SER A 125 12.45 8.37 22.04
CA SER A 125 12.58 9.29 23.18
C SER A 125 11.64 10.49 23.06
N VAL A 126 11.54 11.11 21.88
CA VAL A 126 10.62 12.23 21.64
C VAL A 126 9.16 11.78 21.77
N ILE A 127 8.78 10.64 21.18
CA ILE A 127 7.41 10.11 21.30
C ILE A 127 7.11 9.73 22.75
N GLY A 128 8.03 9.02 23.42
CA GLY A 128 7.91 8.58 24.81
C GLY A 128 7.94 9.72 25.83
N SER A 129 8.35 10.93 25.45
CA SER A 129 8.24 12.12 26.30
C SER A 129 6.80 12.55 26.53
N GLY A 130 5.89 12.28 25.60
CA GLY A 130 4.52 12.81 25.61
C GLY A 130 4.42 14.32 25.43
N LYS A 131 5.52 15.01 25.06
CA LYS A 131 5.61 16.47 24.93
C LYS A 131 5.45 16.95 23.48
N LEU A 132 5.28 16.05 22.53
CA LEU A 132 5.02 16.42 21.13
C LEU A 132 3.71 17.23 21.01
N PRO A 133 3.70 18.33 20.25
CA PRO A 133 2.45 18.95 19.82
C PRO A 133 1.55 17.92 19.16
N ALA A 134 0.24 17.99 19.41
CA ALA A 134 -0.72 17.01 18.88
C ALA A 134 -0.63 16.85 17.34
N ALA A 135 -0.36 17.95 16.63
CA ALA A 135 -0.17 17.96 15.18
C ALA A 135 1.07 17.15 14.71
N ASP A 136 2.10 17.03 15.54
CA ASP A 136 3.35 16.36 15.21
C ASP A 136 3.37 14.88 15.64
N VAL A 137 2.51 14.47 16.57
CA VAL A 137 2.45 13.09 17.07
C VAL A 137 2.35 12.09 15.91
N GLY A 138 1.47 12.37 14.95
CA GLY A 138 1.28 11.49 13.80
C GLY A 138 2.52 11.40 12.90
N LYS A 139 3.15 12.55 12.64
CA LYS A 139 4.36 12.66 11.82
C LYS A 139 5.55 11.92 12.45
N TYR A 140 5.80 12.09 13.74
CA TYR A 140 6.90 11.40 14.43
C TYR A 140 6.69 9.88 14.46
N ASN A 141 5.46 9.43 14.71
CA ASN A 141 5.12 8.00 14.64
C ASN A 141 5.28 7.44 13.22
N TYR A 142 4.98 8.20 12.17
CA TYR A 142 5.26 7.80 10.80
C TYR A 142 6.77 7.56 10.58
N TYR A 143 7.64 8.49 11.00
CA TYR A 143 9.08 8.32 10.84
C TYR A 143 9.64 7.14 11.65
N LEU A 144 9.13 6.94 12.88
CA LEU A 144 9.49 5.77 13.67
C LEU A 144 9.08 4.48 12.94
N GLY A 145 7.87 4.45 12.39
CA GLY A 145 7.38 3.32 11.61
C GLY A 145 8.23 3.04 10.37
N ALA A 146 8.58 4.07 9.62
CA ALA A 146 9.42 3.94 8.42
C ALA A 146 10.84 3.47 8.74
N ASN A 147 11.42 3.95 9.84
CA ASN A 147 12.71 3.49 10.34
C ASN A 147 12.65 2.01 10.76
N ALA A 148 11.65 1.64 11.56
CA ALA A 148 11.43 0.26 12.01
C ALA A 148 11.20 -0.70 10.84
N TYR A 149 10.37 -0.30 9.87
CA TYR A 149 10.09 -1.05 8.65
C TYR A 149 11.37 -1.31 7.84
N SER A 150 12.20 -0.26 7.66
CA SER A 150 13.47 -0.38 6.93
C SER A 150 14.46 -1.33 7.60
N ALA A 151 14.40 -1.43 8.93
CA ALA A 151 15.19 -2.39 9.70
C ALA A 151 14.54 -3.78 9.82
N LYS A 152 13.40 -4.01 9.13
CA LYS A 152 12.61 -5.24 9.21
C LYS A 152 12.04 -5.55 10.60
N ASP A 153 11.95 -4.55 11.47
CA ASP A 153 11.21 -4.64 12.72
C ASP A 153 9.73 -4.31 12.45
N PHE A 154 9.03 -5.29 11.87
CA PHE A 154 7.66 -5.10 11.42
C PHE A 154 6.67 -4.94 12.59
N ALA A 155 6.98 -5.46 13.78
CA ALA A 155 6.14 -5.29 14.96
C ALA A 155 6.13 -3.82 15.40
N THR A 156 7.32 -3.21 15.55
CA THR A 156 7.44 -1.79 15.88
C THR A 156 6.87 -0.92 14.75
N ALA A 157 7.11 -1.28 13.49
CA ALA A 157 6.56 -0.55 12.35
C ALA A 157 5.03 -0.50 12.38
N ARG A 158 4.36 -1.62 12.64
CA ARG A 158 2.89 -1.70 12.76
C ARG A 158 2.36 -0.81 13.87
N LYS A 159 2.98 -0.88 15.04
CA LYS A 159 2.59 -0.06 16.20
C LYS A 159 2.70 1.43 15.88
N ALA A 160 3.83 1.84 15.30
CA ALA A 160 4.11 3.24 14.99
C ALA A 160 3.24 3.76 13.83
N PHE A 161 3.09 3.02 12.73
CA PHE A 161 2.17 3.42 11.65
C PHE A 161 0.72 3.46 12.14
N GLY A 162 0.27 2.50 12.95
CA GLY A 162 -1.06 2.52 13.55
C GLY A 162 -1.28 3.75 14.43
N ALA A 163 -0.29 4.11 15.26
CA ALA A 163 -0.33 5.34 16.06
C ALA A 163 -0.35 6.60 15.20
N ALA A 164 0.37 6.63 14.07
CA ALA A 164 0.34 7.72 13.12
C ALA A 164 -1.06 7.91 12.51
N VAL A 165 -1.69 6.82 12.05
CA VAL A 165 -3.06 6.85 11.52
C VAL A 165 -4.04 7.31 12.58
N ALA A 166 -3.95 6.80 13.80
CA ALA A 166 -4.81 7.18 14.91
C ALA A 166 -4.69 8.67 15.28
N ALA A 167 -3.49 9.23 15.17
CA ALA A 167 -3.22 10.66 15.37
C ALA A 167 -3.65 11.55 14.19
N GLY A 168 -4.31 10.99 13.17
CA GLY A 168 -4.81 11.76 12.03
C GLY A 168 -3.81 11.95 10.89
N PHE A 169 -2.63 11.33 10.95
CA PHE A 169 -1.66 11.40 9.85
C PHE A 169 -2.16 10.61 8.63
N ARG A 170 -2.12 11.22 7.44
CA ARG A 170 -2.60 10.63 6.18
C ARG A 170 -1.63 10.81 5.01
N GLU A 171 -0.50 11.48 5.22
CA GLU A 171 0.50 11.67 4.17
C GLU A 171 1.28 10.37 3.92
N ASN A 172 1.93 10.28 2.75
CA ASN A 172 2.79 9.17 2.35
C ASN A 172 2.11 7.79 2.39
N ASP A 173 0.78 7.76 2.24
CA ASP A 173 -0.05 6.56 2.27
C ASP A 173 0.24 5.67 3.50
N VAL A 174 0.39 6.29 4.68
CA VAL A 174 0.72 5.59 5.94
C VAL A 174 -0.23 4.42 6.22
N GLU A 175 -1.50 4.50 5.81
CA GLU A 175 -2.46 3.42 6.00
C GLU A 175 -2.14 2.20 5.12
N ALA A 176 -1.61 2.42 3.91
CA ALA A 176 -1.12 1.34 3.05
C ALA A 176 0.22 0.79 3.54
N LEU A 177 1.12 1.64 4.06
CA LEU A 177 2.37 1.19 4.67
C LEU A 177 2.13 0.32 5.91
N LEU A 178 1.10 0.64 6.69
CA LEU A 178 0.66 -0.22 7.78
C LEU A 178 0.28 -1.61 7.27
N ALA A 179 -0.50 -1.73 6.20
CA ALA A 179 -0.81 -3.04 5.61
C ALA A 179 0.43 -3.73 5.01
N GLU A 180 1.30 -2.98 4.32
CA GLU A 180 2.51 -3.51 3.70
C GLU A 180 3.48 -4.12 4.72
N SER A 181 3.48 -3.61 5.96
CA SER A 181 4.24 -4.20 7.06
C SER A 181 3.77 -5.60 7.47
N TYR A 182 2.50 -5.95 7.23
CA TYR A 182 2.01 -7.33 7.36
C TYR A 182 2.38 -8.16 6.13
N PHE A 183 2.24 -7.61 4.93
CA PHE A 183 2.56 -8.34 3.69
C PHE A 183 4.03 -8.76 3.62
N THR A 184 4.94 -7.87 4.00
CA THR A 184 6.38 -8.14 4.01
C THR A 184 6.78 -9.12 5.11
N ASP A 185 5.97 -9.21 6.18
CA ASP A 185 6.13 -10.18 7.27
C ASP A 185 5.39 -11.51 6.98
N ASN A 186 5.01 -11.76 5.72
CA ASN A 186 4.27 -12.96 5.27
C ASN A 186 2.89 -13.16 5.94
N GLN A 187 2.28 -12.10 6.45
CA GLN A 187 0.96 -12.11 7.08
C GLN A 187 -0.11 -11.56 6.12
N ALA A 188 -0.28 -12.26 4.98
CA ALA A 188 -1.10 -11.79 3.87
C ALA A 188 -2.56 -11.52 4.28
N ALA A 189 -3.21 -12.45 4.98
CA ALA A 189 -4.61 -12.30 5.40
C ALA A 189 -4.81 -11.09 6.32
N GLN A 190 -3.95 -10.94 7.33
CA GLN A 190 -4.01 -9.80 8.27
C GLN A 190 -3.77 -8.47 7.57
N GLY A 191 -2.78 -8.41 6.66
CA GLY A 191 -2.53 -7.19 5.90
C GLY A 191 -3.68 -6.82 4.97
N LEU A 192 -4.37 -7.81 4.39
CA LEU A 192 -5.52 -7.60 3.52
C LEU A 192 -6.70 -7.03 4.30
N ASP A 193 -6.95 -7.51 5.52
CA ASP A 193 -7.98 -6.97 6.40
C ASP A 193 -7.65 -5.53 6.83
N VAL A 194 -6.40 -5.25 7.16
CA VAL A 194 -5.94 -3.90 7.52
C VAL A 194 -6.10 -2.94 6.35
N LEU A 195 -5.65 -3.31 5.15
CA LEU A 195 -5.77 -2.45 3.97
C LEU A 195 -7.24 -2.20 3.60
N MET A 196 -8.10 -3.21 3.71
CA MET A 196 -9.52 -3.04 3.41
C MET A 196 -10.21 -2.13 4.42
N LYS A 197 -9.90 -2.25 5.72
CA LYS A 197 -10.38 -1.30 6.74
C LYS A 197 -9.94 0.14 6.43
N SER A 198 -8.71 0.33 5.97
CA SER A 198 -8.21 1.65 5.55
C SER A 198 -8.96 2.20 4.34
N ILE A 199 -9.28 1.35 3.36
CA ILE A 199 -10.11 1.71 2.19
C ILE A 199 -11.52 2.14 2.64
N GLU A 200 -12.16 1.35 3.49
CA GLU A 200 -13.50 1.60 4.01
C GLU A 200 -13.55 2.89 4.84
N ALA A 201 -12.55 3.12 5.69
CA ALA A 201 -12.43 4.34 6.49
C ALA A 201 -12.29 5.60 5.62
N ARG A 202 -11.48 5.55 4.55
CA ARG A 202 -11.37 6.67 3.60
C ARG A 202 -12.69 6.93 2.88
N THR A 203 -13.34 5.86 2.42
CA THR A 203 -14.65 5.94 1.75
C THR A 203 -15.71 6.57 2.66
N ALA A 204 -15.77 6.14 3.92
CA ALA A 204 -16.67 6.71 4.93
C ALA A 204 -16.36 8.18 5.24
N ALA A 205 -15.08 8.59 5.13
CA ALA A 205 -14.65 9.98 5.24
C ALA A 205 -14.87 10.81 3.95
N GLY A 206 -15.58 10.26 2.94
CA GLY A 206 -15.86 10.95 1.69
C GLY A 206 -14.66 11.09 0.74
N THR A 207 -13.56 10.40 1.03
CA THR A 207 -12.34 10.43 0.21
C THR A 207 -12.13 9.07 -0.45
N ALA A 208 -12.11 9.01 -1.78
CA ALA A 208 -11.84 7.76 -2.48
C ALA A 208 -10.42 7.25 -2.17
N ALA A 209 -10.30 6.00 -1.71
CA ALA A 209 -9.00 5.35 -1.58
C ALA A 209 -8.37 5.14 -2.96
N PRO A 210 -7.05 5.29 -3.15
CA PRO A 210 -6.42 5.13 -4.45
C PRO A 210 -6.68 3.76 -5.08
N GLU A 211 -6.96 3.70 -6.39
CA GLU A 211 -7.16 2.46 -7.14
C GLU A 211 -6.01 1.44 -6.92
N ALA A 212 -4.78 1.94 -6.78
CA ALA A 212 -3.60 1.13 -6.52
C ALA A 212 -3.70 0.27 -5.25
N TRP A 213 -4.44 0.72 -4.22
CA TRP A 213 -4.63 -0.05 -2.98
C TRP A 213 -5.47 -1.29 -3.22
N TYR A 214 -6.57 -1.13 -3.97
CA TYR A 214 -7.44 -2.24 -4.35
C TYR A 214 -6.68 -3.26 -5.20
N ARG A 215 -5.93 -2.78 -6.22
CA ARG A 215 -5.11 -3.66 -7.07
C ARG A 215 -3.99 -4.35 -6.28
N ARG A 216 -3.36 -3.66 -5.32
CA ARG A 216 -2.35 -4.23 -4.43
C ARG A 216 -2.94 -5.37 -3.60
N GLY A 217 -4.08 -5.15 -2.95
CA GLY A 217 -4.75 -6.18 -2.17
C GLY A 217 -5.21 -7.36 -3.02
N LEU A 218 -5.78 -7.11 -4.20
CA LEU A 218 -6.14 -8.18 -5.14
C LEU A 218 -4.93 -9.04 -5.53
N GLY A 219 -3.78 -8.41 -5.82
CA GLY A 219 -2.54 -9.12 -6.14
C GLY A 219 -1.99 -9.93 -4.96
N VAL A 220 -2.08 -9.43 -3.73
CA VAL A 220 -1.68 -10.19 -2.54
C VAL A 220 -2.61 -11.38 -2.30
N ALA A 221 -3.92 -11.19 -2.41
CA ALA A 221 -4.91 -12.25 -2.26
C ALA A 221 -4.72 -13.36 -3.30
N TYR A 222 -4.44 -12.99 -4.55
CA TYR A 222 -4.07 -13.91 -5.61
C TYR A 222 -2.83 -14.74 -5.26
N ASN A 223 -1.73 -14.08 -4.90
CA ASN A 223 -0.46 -14.75 -4.58
C ASN A 223 -0.58 -15.68 -3.36
N ALA A 224 -1.36 -15.27 -2.37
CA ALA A 224 -1.62 -16.05 -1.16
C ALA A 224 -2.73 -17.11 -1.34
N LYS A 225 -3.37 -17.19 -2.52
CA LYS A 225 -4.49 -18.08 -2.83
C LYS A 225 -5.67 -17.95 -1.87
N LEU A 226 -5.98 -16.71 -1.49
CA LEU A 226 -7.04 -16.36 -0.53
C LEU A 226 -8.32 -15.99 -1.27
N LEU A 227 -9.24 -16.96 -1.44
CA LEU A 227 -10.46 -16.79 -2.24
C LEU A 227 -11.38 -15.69 -1.72
N ASP A 228 -11.69 -15.70 -0.41
CA ASP A 228 -12.62 -14.74 0.19
C ASP A 228 -12.13 -13.31 0.04
N GLN A 229 -10.83 -13.09 0.31
CA GLN A 229 -10.20 -11.78 0.15
C GLN A 229 -10.09 -11.40 -1.32
N ALA A 230 -9.77 -12.35 -2.22
CA ALA A 230 -9.78 -12.10 -3.66
C ALA A 230 -11.15 -11.60 -4.13
N GLY A 231 -12.23 -12.28 -3.72
CA GLY A 231 -13.61 -11.86 -4.00
C GLY A 231 -13.93 -10.47 -3.44
N ARG A 232 -13.58 -10.21 -2.17
CA ARG A 232 -13.82 -8.91 -1.51
C ARG A 232 -13.10 -7.78 -2.23
N TYR A 233 -11.81 -7.93 -2.54
CA TYR A 233 -11.03 -6.92 -3.25
C TYR A 233 -11.48 -6.75 -4.70
N SER A 234 -11.83 -7.85 -5.40
CA SER A 234 -12.40 -7.80 -6.75
C SER A 234 -13.68 -6.95 -6.79
N ASN A 235 -14.63 -7.24 -5.90
CA ASN A 235 -15.90 -6.51 -5.82
C ASN A 235 -15.67 -5.04 -5.45
N ALA A 236 -14.82 -4.75 -4.47
CA ALA A 236 -14.53 -3.38 -4.05
C ALA A 236 -13.83 -2.59 -5.18
N LEU A 237 -12.89 -3.20 -5.91
CA LEU A 237 -12.18 -2.58 -7.02
C LEU A 237 -13.14 -2.17 -8.14
N VAL A 238 -14.00 -3.08 -8.59
CA VAL A 238 -14.91 -2.81 -9.72
C VAL A 238 -16.07 -1.92 -9.33
N ALA A 239 -16.48 -1.90 -8.05
CA ALA A 239 -17.46 -0.96 -7.56
C ALA A 239 -16.92 0.49 -7.53
N ALA A 240 -15.69 0.68 -7.06
CA ALA A 240 -15.06 2.00 -6.99
C ALA A 240 -14.50 2.48 -8.34
N TYR A 241 -13.97 1.56 -9.15
CA TYR A 241 -13.26 1.84 -10.41
C TYR A 241 -13.68 0.87 -11.53
N PRO A 242 -14.89 1.01 -12.11
CA PRO A 242 -15.49 0.07 -13.06
C PRO A 242 -14.90 0.11 -14.48
N SER A 243 -13.57 0.08 -14.61
CA SER A 243 -12.92 0.01 -15.93
C SER A 243 -12.94 -1.41 -16.48
N THR A 244 -12.92 -1.56 -17.81
CA THR A 244 -12.80 -2.86 -18.49
C THR A 244 -11.57 -3.65 -18.01
N GLN A 245 -10.46 -2.95 -17.76
CA GLN A 245 -9.23 -3.55 -17.24
C GLN A 245 -9.42 -4.10 -15.82
N ASN A 246 -10.10 -3.36 -14.94
CA ASN A 246 -10.37 -3.80 -13.57
C ASN A 246 -11.31 -4.99 -13.52
N TRP A 247 -12.36 -4.99 -14.35
CA TRP A 247 -13.24 -6.15 -14.49
C TRP A 247 -12.48 -7.39 -14.98
N SER A 248 -11.62 -7.23 -15.98
CA SER A 248 -10.79 -8.32 -16.49
C SER A 248 -9.90 -8.90 -15.39
N GLY A 249 -9.13 -8.06 -14.70
CA GLY A 249 -8.24 -8.50 -13.62
C GLY A 249 -8.99 -9.13 -12.44
N ALA A 250 -10.10 -8.52 -12.01
CA ALA A 250 -10.91 -9.01 -10.89
C ALA A 250 -11.51 -10.39 -11.14
N ILE A 251 -12.10 -10.60 -12.32
CA ILE A 251 -12.70 -11.88 -12.71
C ILE A 251 -11.60 -12.94 -12.87
N SER A 252 -10.49 -12.62 -13.53
CA SER A 252 -9.39 -13.56 -13.75
C SER A 252 -8.74 -14.03 -12.45
N VAL A 253 -8.56 -13.14 -11.47
CA VAL A 253 -8.04 -13.53 -10.16
C VAL A 253 -9.01 -14.45 -9.43
N VAL A 254 -10.30 -14.08 -9.36
CA VAL A 254 -11.32 -14.91 -8.70
C VAL A 254 -11.41 -16.28 -9.36
N ARG A 255 -11.49 -16.33 -10.70
CA ARG A 255 -11.49 -17.57 -11.50
C ARG A 255 -10.31 -18.48 -11.15
N THR A 256 -9.12 -17.91 -11.05
CA THR A 256 -7.89 -18.68 -10.83
C THR A 256 -7.77 -19.19 -9.40
N VAL A 257 -8.17 -18.41 -8.41
CA VAL A 257 -8.08 -18.81 -6.99
C VAL A 257 -9.23 -19.75 -6.60
N GLY A 258 -10.42 -19.59 -7.18
CA GLY A 258 -11.64 -20.26 -6.72
C GLY A 258 -11.85 -21.70 -7.19
N ASN A 259 -11.16 -22.17 -8.22
CA ASN A 259 -11.33 -23.50 -8.81
C ASN A 259 -12.81 -23.91 -8.99
N PHE A 260 -13.58 -23.01 -9.61
CA PHE A 260 -15.03 -23.12 -9.74
C PHE A 260 -15.47 -24.30 -10.61
N GLN A 261 -16.66 -24.83 -10.30
CA GLN A 261 -17.32 -25.85 -11.10
C GLN A 261 -17.75 -25.26 -12.46
N PRO A 262 -18.01 -26.11 -13.48
CA PRO A 262 -18.31 -25.64 -14.84
C PRO A 262 -19.45 -24.61 -14.93
N GLN A 263 -20.49 -24.75 -14.10
CA GLN A 263 -21.62 -23.82 -14.10
C GLN A 263 -21.25 -22.46 -13.49
N GLU A 264 -20.48 -22.44 -12.41
CA GLU A 264 -19.98 -21.22 -11.78
C GLU A 264 -18.96 -20.51 -12.70
N MET A 265 -18.11 -21.29 -13.36
CA MET A 265 -17.19 -20.81 -14.39
C MET A 265 -17.93 -20.12 -15.53
N LEU A 266 -19.03 -20.73 -16.00
CA LEU A 266 -19.88 -20.15 -17.04
C LEU A 266 -20.45 -18.80 -16.61
N ASP A 267 -20.87 -18.67 -15.36
CA ASP A 267 -21.45 -17.42 -14.84
C ASP A 267 -20.39 -16.32 -14.68
N LEU A 268 -19.14 -16.66 -14.34
CA LEU A 268 -18.01 -15.71 -14.38
C LEU A 268 -17.69 -15.25 -15.81
N LEU A 269 -17.71 -16.16 -16.79
CA LEU A 269 -17.46 -15.82 -18.20
C LEU A 269 -18.60 -14.98 -18.79
N ARG A 270 -19.85 -15.23 -18.39
CA ARG A 270 -21.00 -14.37 -18.69
C ARG A 270 -20.83 -12.97 -18.13
N LEU A 271 -20.33 -12.87 -16.89
CA LEU A 271 -20.02 -11.58 -16.28
C LEU A 271 -18.95 -10.84 -17.11
N MET A 272 -17.87 -11.53 -17.47
CA MET A 272 -16.78 -10.99 -18.30
C MET A 272 -17.27 -10.48 -19.66
N ALA A 273 -18.22 -11.18 -20.27
CA ALA A 273 -18.87 -10.75 -21.51
C ALA A 273 -19.71 -9.48 -21.32
N ARG A 274 -20.51 -9.42 -20.24
CA ARG A 274 -21.37 -8.27 -19.92
C ARG A 274 -20.54 -7.01 -19.64
N THR A 275 -19.39 -7.17 -18.98
CA THR A 275 -18.45 -6.08 -18.67
C THR A 275 -17.49 -5.79 -19.82
N LYS A 276 -17.62 -6.51 -20.95
CA LYS A 276 -16.76 -6.41 -22.14
C LYS A 276 -15.27 -6.55 -21.81
N SER A 277 -14.95 -7.36 -20.82
CA SER A 277 -13.62 -7.44 -20.22
C SER A 277 -12.78 -8.63 -20.68
N PHE A 278 -13.19 -9.28 -21.78
CA PHE A 278 -12.32 -10.18 -22.53
C PHE A 278 -11.13 -9.42 -23.10
N SER A 279 -9.94 -9.87 -22.74
CA SER A 279 -8.65 -9.32 -23.12
C SER A 279 -7.98 -10.13 -24.24
N GLU A 280 -8.19 -11.45 -24.24
CA GLU A 280 -7.55 -12.41 -25.14
C GLU A 280 -8.55 -13.23 -25.96
N GLY A 281 -8.11 -13.73 -27.12
CA GLY A 281 -8.94 -14.61 -27.96
C GLY A 281 -9.26 -15.95 -27.29
N SER A 282 -8.30 -16.49 -26.53
CA SER A 282 -8.43 -17.71 -25.73
C SER A 282 -9.66 -17.67 -24.81
N GLU A 283 -9.96 -16.53 -24.19
CA GLU A 283 -11.08 -16.39 -23.26
C GLU A 283 -12.44 -16.53 -23.97
N TYR A 284 -12.56 -16.08 -25.22
CA TYR A 284 -13.75 -16.32 -26.04
C TYR A 284 -13.92 -17.81 -26.37
N LEU A 285 -12.81 -18.50 -26.64
CA LEU A 285 -12.83 -19.93 -26.99
C LEU A 285 -13.14 -20.79 -25.77
N ASP A 286 -12.51 -20.50 -24.63
CA ASP A 286 -12.79 -21.13 -23.33
C ASP A 286 -14.28 -21.02 -23.00
N TYR A 287 -14.86 -19.84 -23.18
CA TYR A 287 -16.28 -19.63 -22.89
C TYR A 287 -17.18 -20.36 -23.90
N ALA A 288 -16.86 -20.35 -25.19
CA ALA A 288 -17.61 -21.17 -26.16
C ALA A 288 -17.58 -22.67 -25.79
N GLN A 289 -16.43 -23.16 -25.31
CA GLN A 289 -16.25 -24.54 -24.87
C GLN A 289 -17.06 -24.87 -23.61
N VAL A 290 -17.06 -23.98 -22.61
CA VAL A 290 -17.82 -24.16 -21.36
C VAL A 290 -19.33 -24.02 -21.59
N ALA A 291 -19.77 -23.14 -22.49
CA ALA A 291 -21.17 -22.98 -22.84
C ALA A 291 -21.72 -24.20 -23.60
N ASP A 292 -20.87 -24.84 -24.42
CA ASP A 292 -21.16 -25.96 -25.33
C ASP A 292 -22.20 -25.61 -26.40
N ALA A 293 -21.79 -25.68 -27.67
CA ALA A 293 -22.64 -25.38 -28.83
C ALA A 293 -23.91 -26.23 -28.92
N ARG A 294 -23.95 -27.40 -28.28
CA ARG A 294 -25.09 -28.32 -28.25
C ARG A 294 -26.06 -27.98 -27.13
N ARG A 295 -25.59 -27.32 -26.06
CA ARG A 295 -26.38 -27.01 -24.86
C ARG A 295 -26.88 -25.57 -24.86
N LEU A 296 -26.02 -24.62 -25.23
CA LEU A 296 -26.32 -23.18 -25.22
C LEU A 296 -26.00 -22.55 -26.59
N PRO A 297 -26.64 -23.01 -27.68
CA PRO A 297 -26.22 -22.65 -29.03
C PRO A 297 -26.31 -21.14 -29.32
N GLY A 298 -27.36 -20.46 -28.85
CA GLY A 298 -27.51 -19.01 -29.03
C GLY A 298 -26.44 -18.19 -28.32
N GLU A 299 -25.99 -18.65 -27.15
CA GLU A 299 -24.93 -18.00 -26.39
C GLU A 299 -23.57 -18.17 -27.08
N VAL A 300 -23.28 -19.38 -27.58
CA VAL A 300 -22.05 -19.68 -28.33
C VAL A 300 -21.94 -18.85 -29.60
N VAL A 301 -23.00 -18.77 -30.42
CA VAL A 301 -22.97 -17.96 -31.65
C VAL A 301 -22.70 -16.50 -31.32
N LYS A 302 -23.46 -15.94 -30.37
CA LYS A 302 -23.31 -14.54 -29.95
C LYS A 302 -21.89 -14.24 -29.47
N LEU A 303 -21.32 -15.12 -28.66
CA LEU A 303 -19.96 -14.96 -28.13
C LEU A 303 -18.89 -15.03 -29.23
N LEU A 304 -18.98 -16.01 -30.12
CA LEU A 304 -18.01 -16.16 -31.21
C LEU A 304 -18.10 -14.98 -32.19
N ASP A 305 -19.30 -14.47 -32.47
CA ASP A 305 -19.49 -13.23 -33.24
C ASP A 305 -18.81 -12.02 -32.58
N GLN A 306 -18.95 -11.88 -31.26
CA GLN A 306 -18.28 -10.81 -30.50
C GLN A 306 -16.76 -10.91 -30.61
N GLY A 307 -16.19 -12.11 -30.47
CA GLY A 307 -14.75 -12.31 -30.58
C GLY A 307 -14.20 -12.01 -31.99
N ILE A 308 -14.95 -12.40 -33.03
CA ILE A 308 -14.61 -12.09 -34.43
C ILE A 308 -14.66 -10.59 -34.68
N ALA A 309 -15.75 -9.93 -34.25
CA ALA A 309 -15.93 -8.48 -34.42
C ALA A 309 -14.86 -7.68 -33.66
N ALA A 310 -14.42 -8.17 -32.51
CA ALA A 310 -13.31 -7.58 -31.74
C ALA A 310 -11.92 -7.87 -32.36
N GLY A 311 -11.84 -8.67 -33.43
CA GLY A 311 -10.57 -9.08 -34.05
C GLY A 311 -9.73 -10.01 -33.17
N LYS A 312 -10.31 -10.60 -32.12
CA LYS A 312 -9.62 -11.43 -31.13
C LYS A 312 -9.55 -12.90 -31.52
N ILE A 313 -10.51 -13.38 -32.30
CA ILE A 313 -10.54 -14.73 -32.87
C ILE A 313 -10.86 -14.67 -34.37
N LYS A 314 -10.51 -15.72 -35.11
CA LYS A 314 -10.73 -15.78 -36.56
C LYS A 314 -11.92 -16.69 -36.86
N ALA A 315 -12.81 -16.26 -37.75
CA ALA A 315 -13.94 -17.08 -38.19
C ALA A 315 -13.51 -18.39 -38.87
N ALA A 316 -12.34 -18.38 -39.52
CA ALA A 316 -11.77 -19.54 -40.22
C ALA A 316 -11.03 -20.53 -39.28
N ASP A 317 -10.98 -20.25 -37.97
CA ASP A 317 -10.46 -21.22 -37.02
C ASP A 317 -11.38 -22.46 -36.97
N ASN A 318 -10.79 -23.66 -36.94
CA ASN A 318 -11.55 -24.91 -37.01
C ASN A 318 -12.56 -25.02 -35.87
N PHE A 319 -12.14 -24.71 -34.64
CA PHE A 319 -13.02 -24.80 -33.47
C PHE A 319 -14.16 -23.77 -33.57
N VAL A 320 -13.85 -22.55 -34.02
CA VAL A 320 -14.85 -21.48 -34.20
C VAL A 320 -15.89 -21.85 -35.25
N SER A 321 -15.44 -22.32 -36.42
CA SER A 321 -16.32 -22.68 -37.54
C SER A 321 -17.19 -23.90 -37.23
N GLU A 322 -16.62 -24.95 -36.63
CA GLU A 322 -17.35 -26.14 -36.20
C GLU A 322 -18.39 -25.81 -35.12
N SER A 323 -17.99 -25.09 -34.07
CA SER A 323 -18.89 -24.70 -32.97
C SER A 323 -20.06 -23.86 -33.46
N LYS A 324 -19.82 -22.91 -34.39
CA LYS A 324 -20.89 -22.13 -35.03
C LYS A 324 -21.80 -23.00 -35.87
N GLY A 325 -21.26 -23.96 -36.62
CA GLY A 325 -22.05 -24.90 -37.43
C GLY A 325 -23.02 -25.71 -36.57
N ILE A 326 -22.51 -26.33 -35.49
CA ILE A 326 -23.31 -27.09 -34.53
C ILE A 326 -24.40 -26.21 -33.91
N ALA A 327 -24.02 -25.03 -33.42
CA ALA A 327 -24.95 -24.13 -32.73
C ALA A 327 -26.06 -23.61 -33.67
N ASN A 328 -25.72 -23.21 -34.89
CA ASN A 328 -26.71 -22.74 -35.87
C ASN A 328 -27.69 -23.83 -36.28
N SER A 329 -27.22 -25.08 -36.44
CA SER A 329 -28.09 -26.22 -36.72
C SER A 329 -29.10 -26.44 -35.59
N ARG A 330 -28.65 -26.39 -34.32
CA ARG A 330 -29.53 -26.52 -33.15
C ARG A 330 -30.56 -25.40 -33.07
N ILE A 331 -30.14 -24.14 -33.27
CA ILE A 331 -31.05 -22.98 -33.27
C ILE A 331 -32.14 -23.14 -34.34
N ALA A 332 -31.78 -23.63 -35.53
CA ALA A 332 -32.74 -23.86 -36.60
C ALA A 332 -33.76 -24.95 -36.21
N SER A 333 -33.30 -26.06 -35.63
CA SER A 333 -34.16 -27.12 -35.12
C SER A 333 -35.09 -26.65 -33.99
N ASP A 334 -34.59 -25.87 -33.04
CA ASP A 334 -35.40 -25.33 -31.94
C ASP A 334 -36.48 -24.37 -32.46
N LYS A 335 -36.14 -23.50 -33.40
CA LYS A 335 -37.13 -22.60 -34.03
C LYS A 335 -38.21 -23.37 -34.79
N ALA A 336 -37.85 -24.47 -35.45
CA ALA A 336 -38.80 -25.30 -36.17
C ALA A 336 -39.77 -26.07 -35.25
N SER A 337 -39.40 -26.32 -33.99
CA SER A 337 -40.24 -27.04 -33.02
C SER A 337 -41.20 -26.15 -32.24
N LEU A 338 -40.94 -24.83 -32.15
CA LEU A 338 -41.78 -23.87 -31.42
C LEU A 338 -43.27 -23.90 -31.81
N PRO A 339 -43.67 -23.96 -33.10
CA PRO A 339 -45.09 -24.04 -33.48
C PRO A 339 -45.82 -25.29 -32.94
N GLY A 340 -45.08 -26.32 -32.53
CA GLY A 340 -45.63 -27.55 -31.94
C GLY A 340 -45.80 -27.51 -30.42
N LEU A 341 -45.24 -26.51 -29.74
CA LEU A 341 -45.25 -26.36 -28.27
C LEU A 341 -46.28 -25.35 -27.75
N GLU A 342 -46.91 -24.57 -28.63
CA GLU A 342 -47.94 -23.57 -28.30
C GLU A 342 -49.37 -24.14 -28.23
N ARG A 343 -49.53 -25.47 -28.12
CA ARG A 343 -50.83 -26.15 -27.92
C ARG A 343 -50.98 -26.67 -26.51
#